data_AF-A0A9X2P7L8-F1
#
_entry.id   AF-A0A9X2P7L8-F1
#
_cell.length_a   1.000
_cell.length_b   1.000
_cell.length_c   1.000
_cell.angle_alpha   90.00
_cell.angle_beta   90.00
_cell.angle_gamma   90.00
#
_symmetry.space_group_name_H-M   'P 1'
#
loop_
_entity.id
_entity.type
_entity.pdbx_description
1 polymer ?
#
loop_
_entity_poly.entity_id
_entity_poly.type
_entity_poly.pdbx_seq_one_letter_code
_entity_poly.pdbx_strand_id
1 'polypeptide(L)'
;MPNLTAYQGITSKNSVLKYSAIEKYHNPILDFESEDFQKIINKRHFKAKYNRVNKSGNLHFENLTSMERLLLALDQIEVFHNLRQGAAFNKTPFPLDKDERNIFIEWFKKGLLHATALWLDDKLIGAIIMIRDGNHTVHLAGLITYSPFHGRYSPGLVHLYLLVLRLKEEGFHFLKLSPGYDSYKERFSNDNEEIYELLISGNRIALMKRNLRVFFRRIILKKGIRPMELSVWIDKNRAAFKNKLFRFKKGNAHKNVNWSHILGKINPEKEVKILDDFEFKVLDLTQLLLVNDCTFEICRWEFLQDALKRLEENQLFFTLTDKKRLILCVWYNNPDVVSKKINKSEFPYNSNDIFAALDVDFNQLKFLK
;
A
#
# COMPACT_ATOMS: atom_id res chain seq x y z
N MET A 1 20.98 6.62 -28.88
CA MET A 1 20.10 7.57 -28.18
C MET A 1 18.85 7.69 -29.02
N PRO A 2 17.61 7.51 -28.53
CA PRO A 2 16.47 7.97 -29.29
C PRO A 2 16.61 9.47 -29.47
N ASN A 3 16.30 9.86 -30.69
CA ASN A 3 16.71 11.10 -31.29
C ASN A 3 16.12 12.28 -30.51
N LEU A 4 16.95 12.93 -29.70
CA LEU A 4 16.69 14.26 -29.15
C LEU A 4 16.38 15.28 -30.27
N THR A 5 16.72 14.96 -31.53
CA THR A 5 16.34 15.70 -32.73
C THR A 5 14.82 15.78 -32.96
N ALA A 6 14.00 14.88 -32.39
CA ALA A 6 12.54 14.99 -32.47
C ALA A 6 11.99 16.16 -31.63
N TYR A 7 12.76 16.62 -30.64
CA TYR A 7 12.44 17.80 -29.83
C TYR A 7 13.32 18.99 -30.25
N GLN A 8 13.20 19.41 -31.51
CA GLN A 8 14.00 20.49 -32.10
C GLN A 8 14.00 21.78 -31.27
N GLY A 9 12.94 22.06 -30.49
CA GLY A 9 12.88 23.22 -29.59
C GLY A 9 13.78 23.15 -28.35
N ILE A 10 14.11 21.95 -27.86
CA ILE A 10 14.97 21.74 -26.68
C ILE A 10 16.44 21.60 -27.10
N THR A 11 16.70 21.05 -28.29
CA THR A 11 18.05 20.79 -28.80
C THR A 11 18.67 21.95 -29.57
N SER A 12 17.86 22.84 -30.16
CA SER A 12 18.37 23.94 -30.99
C SER A 12 19.01 25.10 -30.20
N LYS A 13 18.77 25.18 -28.88
CA LYS A 13 19.37 26.21 -28.01
C LYS A 13 20.24 25.57 -26.93
N ASN A 14 21.57 25.66 -27.11
CA ASN A 14 22.59 25.23 -26.14
C ASN A 14 22.35 25.76 -24.70
N SER A 15 21.63 26.87 -24.56
CA SER A 15 21.25 27.44 -23.26
C SER A 15 20.32 26.52 -22.47
N VAL A 16 19.36 25.83 -23.10
CA VAL A 16 18.38 24.98 -22.42
C VAL A 16 19.03 23.71 -21.86
N LEU A 17 19.99 23.14 -22.60
CA LEU A 17 20.73 21.95 -22.16
C LEU A 17 21.43 22.16 -20.82
N LYS A 18 21.99 23.36 -20.58
CA LYS A 18 22.64 23.74 -19.31
C LYS A 18 21.69 23.73 -18.11
N TYR A 19 20.40 23.93 -18.34
CA TYR A 19 19.37 23.97 -17.30
C TYR A 19 18.50 22.71 -17.27
N SER A 20 18.93 21.66 -17.98
CA SER A 20 18.13 20.44 -18.12
C SER A 20 18.89 19.19 -17.70
N ALA A 21 18.16 18.22 -17.19
CA ALA A 21 18.63 16.85 -17.00
C ALA A 21 17.56 15.89 -17.52
N ILE A 22 17.98 14.90 -18.30
CA ILE A 22 17.08 13.90 -18.90
C ILE A 22 17.38 12.54 -18.30
N GLU A 23 16.33 11.86 -17.85
CA GLU A 23 16.42 10.50 -17.39
C GLU A 23 15.53 9.58 -18.22
N LYS A 24 16.09 8.42 -18.58
CA LYS A 24 15.42 7.39 -19.36
C LYS A 24 14.83 6.35 -18.42
N TYR A 25 13.62 5.91 -18.72
CA TYR A 25 12.91 4.87 -18.00
C TYR A 25 12.40 3.80 -18.97
N HIS A 26 12.45 2.56 -18.50
CA HIS A 26 11.78 1.43 -19.14
C HIS A 26 10.34 1.36 -18.62
N ASN A 27 9.37 1.36 -19.54
CA ASN A 27 7.96 1.20 -19.22
C ASN A 27 7.43 -0.09 -19.87
N PRO A 28 7.12 -1.13 -19.08
CA PRO A 28 6.54 -2.36 -19.60
C PRO A 28 5.11 -2.11 -20.11
N ILE A 29 4.80 -2.69 -21.27
CA ILE A 29 3.49 -2.60 -21.93
C ILE A 29 2.92 -4.00 -22.10
N LEU A 30 1.63 -4.12 -21.83
CA LEU A 30 0.84 -5.25 -22.30
C LEU A 30 0.01 -4.80 -23.50
N ASP A 31 0.39 -5.28 -24.67
CA ASP A 31 -0.35 -5.19 -25.92
C ASP A 31 -1.37 -6.34 -25.99
N PHE A 32 -2.65 -6.00 -26.09
CA PHE A 32 -3.75 -6.96 -26.14
C PHE A 32 -3.92 -7.65 -27.50
N GLU A 33 -3.37 -7.06 -28.57
CA GLU A 33 -3.44 -7.53 -29.96
C GLU A 33 -2.27 -8.43 -30.34
N SER A 34 -1.14 -8.31 -29.63
CA SER A 34 0.04 -9.18 -29.79
C SER A 34 -0.30 -10.68 -29.62
N GLU A 35 0.27 -11.51 -30.49
CA GLU A 35 0.14 -12.98 -30.46
C GLU A 35 0.59 -13.59 -29.11
N ASP A 36 1.53 -12.94 -28.43
CA ASP A 36 2.06 -13.39 -27.15
C ASP A 36 1.12 -13.12 -25.96
N PHE A 37 0.07 -12.30 -26.15
CA PHE A 37 -0.93 -12.04 -25.12
C PHE A 37 -1.51 -13.33 -24.52
N GLN A 38 -1.87 -14.28 -25.39
CA GLN A 38 -2.44 -15.56 -24.96
C GLN A 38 -1.44 -16.39 -24.15
N LYS A 39 -0.14 -16.32 -24.46
CA LYS A 39 0.90 -17.00 -23.71
C LYS A 39 1.03 -16.42 -22.30
N ILE A 40 0.87 -15.11 -22.13
CA ILE A 40 0.88 -14.44 -20.82
C ILE A 40 -0.33 -14.85 -19.98
N ILE A 41 -1.53 -14.72 -20.53
CA ILE A 41 -2.77 -14.93 -19.76
C ILE A 41 -3.02 -16.40 -19.40
N ASN A 42 -2.49 -17.32 -20.21
CA ASN A 42 -2.61 -18.76 -19.96
C ASN A 42 -1.58 -19.32 -18.99
N LYS A 43 -0.67 -18.51 -18.45
CA LYS A 43 0.31 -18.97 -17.46
C LYS A 43 -0.42 -19.60 -16.26
N ARG A 44 -0.12 -20.87 -15.99
CA ARG A 44 -0.77 -21.70 -14.95
C ARG A 44 -0.84 -21.04 -13.58
N HIS A 45 0.19 -20.28 -13.20
CA HIS A 45 0.26 -19.64 -11.88
C HIS A 45 -0.83 -18.58 -11.65
N PHE A 46 -1.34 -17.90 -12.69
CA PHE A 46 -2.46 -16.96 -12.56
C PHE A 46 -3.76 -17.71 -12.26
N LYS A 47 -4.09 -18.71 -13.09
CA LYS A 47 -5.27 -19.58 -12.89
C LYS A 47 -5.25 -20.27 -11.53
N ALA A 48 -4.09 -20.75 -11.08
CA ALA A 48 -3.94 -21.39 -9.78
C ALA A 48 -4.21 -20.43 -8.60
N LYS A 49 -3.83 -19.15 -8.70
CA LYS A 49 -4.11 -18.14 -7.67
C LYS A 49 -5.57 -17.70 -7.69
N TYR A 50 -6.14 -17.48 -8.88
CA TYR A 50 -7.57 -17.21 -9.04
C TYR A 50 -8.41 -18.33 -8.41
N ASN A 51 -8.15 -19.58 -8.78
CA ASN A 51 -8.87 -20.74 -8.25
C ASN A 51 -8.75 -20.88 -6.72
N ARG A 52 -7.64 -20.41 -6.13
CA ARG A 52 -7.44 -20.45 -4.68
C ARG A 52 -8.33 -19.43 -3.98
N VAL A 53 -8.36 -18.19 -4.47
CA VAL A 53 -9.24 -17.14 -3.91
C VAL A 53 -10.71 -17.52 -4.13
N ASN A 54 -11.05 -18.01 -5.33
CA ASN A 54 -12.42 -18.42 -5.68
C ASN A 54 -12.94 -19.61 -4.85
N LYS A 55 -12.05 -20.41 -4.26
CA LYS A 55 -12.44 -21.49 -3.33
C LYS A 55 -12.70 -20.99 -1.91
N SER A 56 -12.25 -19.78 -1.56
CA SER A 56 -12.40 -19.22 -0.22
C SER A 56 -13.76 -18.58 0.03
N GLY A 57 -14.58 -18.38 -0.99
CA GLY A 57 -15.88 -17.71 -0.90
C GLY A 57 -16.42 -17.29 -2.26
N ASN A 58 -17.50 -16.52 -2.27
CA ASN A 58 -18.09 -15.97 -3.49
C ASN A 58 -17.25 -14.78 -4.00
N LEU A 59 -16.41 -15.05 -5.00
CA LEU A 59 -15.54 -14.06 -5.62
C LEU A 59 -16.28 -13.32 -6.74
N HIS A 60 -16.37 -12.00 -6.63
CA HIS A 60 -17.02 -11.14 -7.61
C HIS A 60 -16.06 -10.05 -8.10
N PHE A 61 -15.92 -9.92 -9.41
CA PHE A 61 -15.15 -8.86 -10.07
C PHE A 61 -16.10 -7.83 -10.68
N GLU A 62 -15.90 -6.57 -10.34
CA GLU A 62 -16.81 -5.47 -10.70
C GLU A 62 -16.04 -4.34 -11.40
N ASN A 63 -16.61 -3.83 -12.50
CA ASN A 63 -16.24 -2.53 -13.05
C ASN A 63 -17.10 -1.45 -12.37
N LEU A 64 -16.46 -0.52 -11.66
CA LEU A 64 -17.12 0.54 -10.92
C LEU A 64 -17.55 1.63 -11.89
N THR A 65 -18.82 1.61 -12.32
CA THR A 65 -19.36 2.56 -13.30
C THR A 65 -20.21 3.67 -12.67
N SER A 66 -20.65 3.51 -11.42
CA SER A 66 -21.44 4.51 -10.70
C SER A 66 -20.65 5.19 -9.59
N MET A 67 -20.99 6.45 -9.32
CA MET A 67 -20.37 7.24 -8.25
C MET A 67 -20.60 6.62 -6.88
N GLU A 68 -21.79 6.10 -6.62
CA GLU A 68 -22.15 5.44 -5.36
C GLU A 68 -21.25 4.24 -5.09
N ARG A 69 -21.07 3.35 -6.09
CA ARG A 69 -20.21 2.18 -5.97
C ARG A 69 -18.74 2.56 -5.78
N LEU A 70 -18.28 3.61 -6.46
CA LEU A 70 -16.93 4.14 -6.26
C LEU A 70 -16.75 4.63 -4.82
N LEU A 71 -17.63 5.49 -4.32
CA LEU A 71 -17.50 6.09 -2.98
C LEU A 71 -17.51 5.02 -1.89
N LEU A 72 -18.38 4.02 -2.02
CA LEU A 72 -18.44 2.88 -1.09
C LEU A 72 -17.12 2.10 -1.06
N ALA A 73 -16.48 1.89 -2.22
CA ALA A 73 -15.18 1.24 -2.28
C ALA A 73 -14.05 2.15 -1.77
N LEU A 74 -14.12 3.45 -2.07
CA LEU A 74 -13.03 4.40 -1.87
C LEU A 74 -12.59 4.50 -0.41
N ASP A 75 -13.53 4.47 0.54
CA ASP A 75 -13.24 4.49 1.98
C ASP A 75 -12.30 3.35 2.40
N GLN A 76 -12.54 2.14 1.87
CA GLN A 76 -11.68 0.98 2.14
C GLN A 76 -10.38 1.03 1.33
N ILE A 77 -10.43 1.52 0.09
CA ILE A 77 -9.26 1.68 -0.80
C ILE A 77 -8.21 2.57 -0.15
N GLU A 78 -8.64 3.71 0.41
CA GLU A 78 -7.76 4.68 1.07
C GLU A 78 -7.02 4.04 2.25
N VAL A 79 -7.75 3.31 3.10
CA VAL A 79 -7.16 2.61 4.26
C VAL A 79 -6.16 1.55 3.82
N PHE A 80 -6.53 0.68 2.88
CA PHE A 80 -5.64 -0.35 2.36
C PHE A 80 -4.39 0.27 1.72
N HIS A 81 -4.57 1.33 0.95
CA HIS A 81 -3.49 2.01 0.24
C HIS A 81 -2.54 2.69 1.22
N ASN A 82 -3.05 3.41 2.22
CA ASN A 82 -2.26 4.05 3.26
C ASN A 82 -1.47 3.04 4.11
N LEU A 83 -2.07 1.90 4.47
CA LEU A 83 -1.35 0.86 5.20
C LEU A 83 -0.20 0.31 4.38
N ARG A 84 -0.45 -0.04 3.12
CA ARG A 84 0.56 -0.57 2.20
C ARG A 84 1.67 0.44 1.93
N GLN A 85 1.33 1.70 1.65
CA GLN A 85 2.31 2.77 1.42
C GLN A 85 3.06 3.15 2.70
N GLY A 86 2.41 3.05 3.85
CA GLY A 86 3.01 3.25 5.17
C GLY A 86 4.05 2.17 5.47
N ALA A 87 3.70 0.91 5.23
CA ALA A 87 4.61 -0.22 5.41
C ALA A 87 5.74 -0.23 4.36
N ALA A 88 5.47 0.13 3.10
CA ALA A 88 6.48 0.07 2.04
C ALA A 88 7.40 1.30 1.98
N PHE A 89 6.89 2.50 2.28
CA PHE A 89 7.58 3.78 2.03
C PHE A 89 7.44 4.81 3.17
N ASN A 90 6.80 4.45 4.30
CA ASN A 90 6.44 5.36 5.40
C ASN A 90 5.65 6.60 4.94
N LYS A 91 4.68 6.40 4.04
CA LYS A 91 3.80 7.46 3.52
C LYS A 91 2.33 7.14 3.73
N THR A 92 1.52 8.18 3.84
CA THR A 92 0.05 8.09 3.83
C THR A 92 -0.47 9.07 2.78
N PRO A 93 -0.59 8.63 1.51
CA PRO A 93 -1.00 9.50 0.42
C PRO A 93 -2.42 10.06 0.55
N PHE A 94 -3.29 9.37 1.32
CA PHE A 94 -4.64 9.82 1.64
C PHE A 94 -4.73 10.14 3.14
N PRO A 95 -4.11 11.22 3.62
CA PRO A 95 -4.30 11.60 5.00
C PRO A 95 -5.78 12.00 5.21
N LEU A 96 -6.30 11.73 6.40
CA LEU A 96 -7.73 11.84 6.74
C LEU A 96 -8.31 13.25 6.54
N ASP A 97 -7.47 14.26 6.31
CA ASP A 97 -7.77 15.68 6.31
C ASP A 97 -7.49 16.40 4.97
N LYS A 98 -7.28 15.67 3.85
CA LYS A 98 -6.88 16.32 2.58
C LYS A 98 -7.70 15.95 1.33
N ASP A 99 -7.61 16.87 0.35
CA ASP A 99 -8.35 16.91 -0.91
C ASP A 99 -7.93 15.87 -1.96
N GLU A 100 -6.93 15.01 -1.74
CA GLU A 100 -6.49 14.04 -2.77
C GLU A 100 -7.62 13.09 -3.19
N ARG A 101 -8.55 12.77 -2.28
CA ARG A 101 -9.77 12.02 -2.58
C ARG A 101 -10.62 12.69 -3.66
N ASN A 102 -10.77 14.01 -3.56
CA ASN A 102 -11.60 14.79 -4.47
C ASN A 102 -11.06 14.73 -5.90
N ILE A 103 -9.74 14.62 -6.08
CA ILE A 103 -9.13 14.46 -7.41
C ILE A 103 -9.63 13.17 -8.09
N PHE A 104 -9.66 12.04 -7.38
CA PHE A 104 -10.16 10.78 -7.93
C PHE A 104 -11.65 10.84 -8.25
N ILE A 105 -12.45 11.46 -7.37
CA ILE A 105 -13.88 11.67 -7.60
C ILE A 105 -14.12 12.52 -8.85
N GLU A 106 -13.40 13.63 -9.00
CA GLU A 106 -13.55 14.52 -10.15
C GLU A 106 -13.05 13.88 -11.45
N TRP A 107 -11.95 13.14 -11.41
CA TRP A 107 -11.48 12.37 -12.57
C TRP A 107 -12.46 11.26 -12.95
N PHE A 108 -13.11 10.63 -11.98
CA PHE A 108 -14.16 9.64 -12.25
C PHE A 108 -15.38 10.29 -12.93
N LYS A 109 -15.88 11.43 -12.42
CA LYS A 109 -16.99 12.18 -13.03
C LYS A 109 -16.71 12.56 -14.48
N LYS A 110 -15.46 12.94 -14.77
CA LYS A 110 -15.01 13.29 -16.12
C LYS A 110 -14.77 12.07 -17.01
N GLY A 111 -14.96 10.85 -16.51
CA GLY A 111 -14.67 9.62 -17.23
C GLY A 111 -13.20 9.53 -17.62
N LEU A 112 -12.28 9.95 -16.76
CA LEU A 112 -10.83 9.82 -16.97
C LEU A 112 -10.26 8.57 -16.29
N LEU A 113 -11.06 7.87 -15.50
CA LEU A 113 -10.65 6.70 -14.75
C LEU A 113 -11.28 5.41 -15.29
N HIS A 114 -10.52 4.33 -15.20
CA HIS A 114 -11.01 2.97 -15.23
C HIS A 114 -10.83 2.38 -13.83
N ALA A 115 -11.93 2.03 -13.17
CA ALA A 115 -11.93 1.63 -11.77
C ALA A 115 -12.58 0.25 -11.63
N THR A 116 -11.89 -0.67 -10.96
CA THR A 116 -12.39 -2.03 -10.75
C THR A 116 -12.21 -2.45 -9.31
N ALA A 117 -13.12 -3.27 -8.82
CA ALA A 117 -13.13 -3.83 -7.48
C ALA A 117 -13.18 -5.36 -7.55
N LEU A 118 -12.54 -5.99 -6.57
CA LEU A 118 -12.60 -7.43 -6.35
C LEU A 118 -13.20 -7.66 -4.97
N TRP A 119 -14.30 -8.40 -4.93
CA TRP A 119 -15.10 -8.67 -3.74
C TRP A 119 -15.06 -10.15 -3.39
N LEU A 120 -15.01 -10.47 -2.11
CA LEU A 120 -15.16 -11.82 -1.58
C LEU A 120 -16.21 -11.79 -0.48
N ASP A 121 -17.33 -12.49 -0.69
CA ASP A 121 -18.47 -12.49 0.25
C ASP A 121 -18.87 -11.06 0.64
N ASP A 122 -19.06 -10.21 -0.37
CA ASP A 122 -19.41 -8.77 -0.25
C ASP A 122 -18.37 -7.89 0.45
N LYS A 123 -17.17 -8.39 0.75
CA LYS A 123 -16.05 -7.62 1.30
C LYS A 123 -15.07 -7.23 0.22
N LEU A 124 -14.63 -5.98 0.21
CA LEU A 124 -13.61 -5.52 -0.73
C LEU A 124 -12.27 -6.17 -0.40
N ILE A 125 -11.72 -6.94 -1.34
CA ILE A 125 -10.41 -7.60 -1.18
C ILE A 125 -9.35 -7.04 -2.12
N GLY A 126 -9.74 -6.30 -3.17
CA GLY A 126 -8.84 -5.68 -4.12
C GLY A 126 -9.48 -4.49 -4.83
N ALA A 127 -8.68 -3.49 -5.17
CA ALA A 127 -9.10 -2.40 -6.04
C ALA A 127 -7.96 -1.96 -6.96
N ILE A 128 -8.31 -1.66 -8.20
CA ILE A 128 -7.42 -1.06 -9.18
C ILE A 128 -8.14 0.12 -9.82
N ILE A 129 -7.59 1.33 -9.64
CA ILE A 129 -8.02 2.56 -10.28
C ILE A 129 -6.89 3.04 -11.18
N MET A 130 -7.18 3.24 -12.46
CA MET A 130 -6.22 3.61 -13.49
C MET A 130 -6.69 4.85 -14.23
N ILE A 131 -5.75 5.59 -14.82
CA ILE A 131 -6.08 6.66 -15.75
C ILE A 131 -6.26 6.03 -17.13
N ARG A 132 -7.34 6.36 -17.82
CA ARG A 132 -7.56 5.96 -19.22
C ARG A 132 -7.25 7.12 -20.16
N ASP A 133 -6.60 6.79 -21.27
CA ASP A 133 -6.36 7.68 -22.39
C ASP A 133 -7.24 7.22 -23.57
N GLY A 134 -8.42 7.84 -23.64
CA GLY A 134 -9.51 7.40 -24.52
C GLY A 134 -9.91 5.95 -24.28
N ASN A 135 -10.27 5.27 -25.37
CA ASN A 135 -10.62 3.84 -25.36
C ASN A 135 -9.46 2.94 -25.81
N HIS A 136 -8.25 3.50 -25.94
CA HIS A 136 -7.12 2.79 -26.54
C HIS A 136 -6.12 2.31 -25.49
N THR A 137 -5.80 3.16 -24.50
CA THR A 137 -4.77 2.87 -23.50
C THR A 137 -5.28 3.10 -22.09
N VAL A 138 -4.91 2.21 -21.17
CA VAL A 138 -5.00 2.44 -19.73
C VAL A 138 -3.61 2.46 -19.08
N HIS A 139 -3.43 3.34 -18.11
CA HIS A 139 -2.19 3.54 -17.40
C HIS A 139 -2.33 3.03 -15.97
N LEU A 140 -1.53 2.03 -15.60
CA LEU A 140 -1.44 1.47 -14.25
C LEU A 140 -0.81 2.45 -13.23
N ALA A 141 -0.62 3.72 -13.60
CA ALA A 141 -0.05 4.77 -12.77
C ALA A 141 -1.02 5.31 -11.68
N GLY A 142 -2.17 4.67 -11.46
CA GLY A 142 -3.13 5.05 -10.43
C GLY A 142 -2.96 4.26 -9.12
N LEU A 143 -4.08 3.80 -8.56
CA LEU A 143 -4.14 3.11 -7.27
C LEU A 143 -4.29 1.61 -7.47
N ILE A 144 -3.35 0.85 -6.92
CA ILE A 144 -3.47 -0.61 -6.77
C ILE A 144 -3.41 -0.90 -5.28
N THR A 145 -4.46 -1.52 -4.76
CA THR A 145 -4.54 -1.85 -3.35
C THR A 145 -5.31 -3.15 -3.11
N TYR A 146 -5.14 -3.71 -1.92
CA TYR A 146 -5.82 -4.94 -1.52
C TYR A 146 -5.99 -5.02 -0.01
N SER A 147 -6.98 -5.77 0.43
CA SER A 147 -7.20 -6.04 1.84
C SER A 147 -6.02 -6.82 2.42
N PRO A 148 -5.37 -6.35 3.48
CA PRO A 148 -4.24 -7.05 4.09
C PRO A 148 -4.64 -8.41 4.68
N PHE A 149 -5.89 -8.56 5.15
CA PHE A 149 -6.46 -9.85 5.61
C PHE A 149 -6.44 -10.97 4.56
N HIS A 150 -6.28 -10.64 3.28
CA HIS A 150 -6.28 -11.62 2.19
C HIS A 150 -4.92 -11.67 1.48
N GLY A 151 -3.90 -10.95 1.95
CA GLY A 151 -2.63 -10.77 1.24
C GLY A 151 -1.92 -12.09 0.88
N ARG A 152 -2.04 -13.12 1.74
CA ARG A 152 -1.50 -14.47 1.49
C ARG A 152 -1.98 -15.12 0.19
N TYR A 153 -3.20 -14.77 -0.26
CA TYR A 153 -3.77 -15.28 -1.50
C TYR A 153 -3.42 -14.43 -2.73
N SER A 154 -2.63 -13.36 -2.55
CA SER A 154 -2.24 -12.42 -3.60
C SER A 154 -3.42 -11.79 -4.35
N PRO A 155 -4.42 -11.20 -3.67
CA PRO A 155 -5.59 -10.59 -4.28
C PRO A 155 -5.23 -9.56 -5.36
N GLY A 156 -4.21 -8.72 -5.15
CA GLY A 156 -3.78 -7.76 -6.17
C GLY A 156 -3.31 -8.41 -7.49
N LEU A 157 -2.74 -9.60 -7.44
CA LEU A 157 -2.32 -10.35 -8.64
C LEU A 157 -3.51 -10.99 -9.36
N VAL A 158 -4.47 -11.51 -8.59
CA VAL A 158 -5.73 -12.05 -9.13
C VAL A 158 -6.56 -10.94 -9.74
N HIS A 159 -6.63 -9.78 -9.08
CA HIS A 159 -7.28 -8.59 -9.59
C HIS A 159 -6.67 -8.14 -10.92
N LEU A 160 -5.34 -7.99 -10.98
CA LEU A 160 -4.65 -7.61 -12.22
C LEU A 160 -4.92 -8.61 -13.36
N TYR A 161 -4.96 -9.90 -13.05
CA TYR A 161 -5.31 -10.94 -14.03
C TYR A 161 -6.73 -10.76 -14.60
N LEU A 162 -7.73 -10.57 -13.74
CA LEU A 162 -9.12 -10.37 -14.15
C LEU A 162 -9.32 -9.05 -14.89
N LEU A 163 -8.63 -8.00 -14.44
CA LEU A 163 -8.61 -6.70 -15.09
C LEU A 163 -8.08 -6.79 -16.53
N VAL A 164 -6.98 -7.50 -16.75
CA VAL A 164 -6.40 -7.68 -18.07
C VAL A 164 -7.37 -8.38 -19.03
N LEU A 165 -8.10 -9.39 -18.56
CA LEU A 165 -9.16 -10.04 -19.34
C LEU A 165 -10.27 -9.05 -19.67
N ARG A 166 -10.72 -8.29 -18.68
CA ARG A 166 -11.79 -7.31 -18.84
C ARG A 166 -11.45 -6.20 -19.82
N LEU A 167 -10.24 -5.64 -19.73
CA LEU A 167 -9.78 -4.58 -20.64
C LEU A 167 -9.75 -5.05 -22.10
N LYS A 168 -9.36 -6.31 -22.34
CA LYS A 168 -9.40 -6.90 -23.67
C LYS A 168 -10.83 -7.03 -24.19
N GLU A 169 -11.76 -7.49 -23.34
CA GLU A 169 -13.19 -7.57 -23.70
C GLU A 169 -13.79 -6.19 -23.99
N GLU A 170 -13.34 -5.15 -23.28
CA GLU A 170 -13.76 -3.76 -23.47
C GLU A 170 -13.12 -3.09 -24.70
N GLY A 171 -12.19 -3.78 -25.39
CA GLY A 171 -11.57 -3.31 -26.63
C GLY A 171 -10.37 -2.37 -26.45
N PHE A 172 -9.73 -2.34 -25.27
CA PHE A 172 -8.47 -1.63 -25.11
C PHE A 172 -7.33 -2.31 -25.89
N HIS A 173 -6.36 -1.53 -26.36
CA HIS A 173 -5.19 -2.03 -27.11
C HIS A 173 -3.96 -2.16 -26.22
N PHE A 174 -3.79 -1.23 -25.27
CA PHE A 174 -2.61 -1.20 -24.40
C PHE A 174 -2.93 -1.03 -22.92
N LEU A 175 -2.23 -1.78 -22.08
CA LEU A 175 -2.08 -1.52 -20.65
C LEU A 175 -0.63 -1.16 -20.34
N LYS A 176 -0.39 0.10 -19.97
CA LYS A 176 0.94 0.60 -19.58
C LYS A 176 1.16 0.35 -18.09
N LEU A 177 2.14 -0.49 -17.75
CA LEU A 177 2.34 -0.99 -16.38
C LEU A 177 3.12 -0.03 -15.46
N SER A 178 3.52 1.14 -15.97
CA SER A 178 4.38 2.15 -15.33
C SER A 178 5.82 1.68 -15.08
N PRO A 179 6.82 2.57 -15.16
CA PRO A 179 8.20 2.23 -14.81
C PRO A 179 8.35 1.72 -13.38
N GLY A 180 9.41 0.94 -13.12
CA GLY A 180 9.73 0.50 -11.76
C GLY A 180 10.69 -0.69 -11.66
N TYR A 181 10.91 -1.43 -12.77
CA TYR A 181 11.67 -2.69 -12.77
C TYR A 181 11.12 -3.74 -11.79
N ASP A 182 9.81 -3.70 -11.55
CA ASP A 182 9.11 -4.68 -10.73
C ASP A 182 8.96 -5.98 -11.52
N SER A 183 9.46 -7.09 -10.97
CA SER A 183 9.50 -8.37 -11.70
C SER A 183 8.12 -8.90 -12.11
N TYR A 184 7.05 -8.48 -11.43
CA TYR A 184 5.71 -8.87 -11.84
C TYR A 184 5.25 -8.10 -13.09
N LYS A 185 5.60 -6.82 -13.24
CA LYS A 185 5.22 -6.03 -14.42
C LYS A 185 5.83 -6.62 -15.68
N GLU A 186 7.11 -6.98 -15.61
CA GLU A 186 7.83 -7.68 -16.70
C GLU A 186 7.19 -9.03 -17.07
N ARG A 187 6.59 -9.73 -16.11
CA ARG A 187 5.89 -11.00 -16.37
C ARG A 187 4.52 -10.83 -17.02
N PHE A 188 3.93 -9.63 -16.90
CA PHE A 188 2.65 -9.25 -17.48
C PHE A 188 2.78 -8.50 -18.80
N SER A 189 3.96 -8.00 -19.15
CA SER A 189 4.21 -7.34 -20.44
C SER A 189 4.65 -8.31 -21.52
N ASN A 190 4.26 -8.02 -22.76
CA ASN A 190 4.80 -8.61 -24.00
C ASN A 190 5.55 -7.57 -24.84
N ASP A 191 5.48 -6.29 -24.48
CA ASP A 191 6.19 -5.21 -25.15
C ASP A 191 6.76 -4.21 -24.14
N ASN A 192 7.55 -3.25 -24.62
CA ASN A 192 8.10 -2.18 -23.81
C ASN A 192 8.28 -0.90 -24.61
N GLU A 193 8.08 0.22 -23.92
CA GLU A 193 8.45 1.54 -24.45
C GLU A 193 9.51 2.21 -23.58
N GLU A 194 10.21 3.15 -24.21
CA GLU A 194 11.14 4.03 -23.52
C GLU A 194 10.46 5.37 -23.24
N ILE A 195 10.39 5.75 -21.97
CA ILE A 195 9.88 7.06 -21.57
C ILE A 195 11.02 7.93 -21.02
N TYR A 196 10.86 9.24 -21.19
CA TYR A 196 11.86 10.24 -20.82
C TYR A 196 11.28 11.21 -19.81
N GLU A 197 11.96 11.37 -18.68
CA GLU A 197 11.67 12.42 -17.72
C GLU A 197 12.66 13.58 -17.95
N LEU A 198 12.12 14.77 -18.19
CA LEU A 198 12.89 15.99 -18.35
C LEU A 198 12.74 16.86 -17.09
N LEU A 199 13.86 17.08 -16.40
CA LEU A 199 13.95 18.07 -15.32
C LEU A 199 14.51 19.37 -15.90
N ILE A 200 13.78 20.48 -15.76
CA ILE A 200 14.28 21.82 -16.05
C ILE A 200 14.42 22.57 -14.73
N SER A 201 15.60 23.13 -14.45
CA SER A 201 15.84 23.89 -13.22
C SER A 201 16.96 24.92 -13.35
N GLY A 202 16.75 26.10 -12.78
CA GLY A 202 17.84 27.08 -12.57
C GLY A 202 18.85 26.65 -11.51
N ASN A 203 18.50 25.68 -10.65
CA ASN A 203 19.35 25.20 -9.57
C ASN A 203 20.33 24.14 -10.05
N ARG A 204 21.60 24.54 -10.21
CA ARG A 204 22.69 23.64 -10.65
C ARG A 204 22.89 22.44 -9.72
N ILE A 205 22.65 22.59 -8.41
CA ILE A 205 22.76 21.48 -7.45
C ILE A 205 21.68 20.43 -7.72
N ALA A 206 20.46 20.86 -8.05
CA ALA A 206 19.36 19.94 -8.38
C ALA A 206 19.68 19.13 -9.65
N LEU A 207 20.21 19.79 -10.68
CA LEU A 207 20.65 19.14 -11.93
C LEU A 207 21.81 18.17 -11.70
N MET A 208 22.83 18.58 -10.95
CA MET A 208 23.96 17.71 -10.59
C MET A 208 23.49 16.48 -9.80
N LYS A 209 22.62 16.65 -8.80
CA LYS A 209 22.01 15.54 -8.05
C LYS A 209 21.24 14.59 -8.97
N ARG A 210 20.51 15.12 -9.96
CA ARG A 210 19.80 14.30 -10.95
C ARG A 210 20.77 13.48 -11.80
N ASN A 211 21.80 14.11 -12.36
CA ASN A 211 22.80 13.42 -13.18
C ASN A 211 23.56 12.35 -12.40
N LEU A 212 23.93 12.63 -11.14
CA LEU A 212 24.53 11.63 -10.25
C LEU A 212 23.58 10.47 -9.98
N ARG A 213 22.28 10.75 -9.72
CA ARG A 213 21.27 9.71 -9.54
C ARG A 213 21.18 8.80 -10.77
N VAL A 214 21.17 9.36 -11.99
CA VAL A 214 21.17 8.60 -13.24
C VAL A 214 22.40 7.69 -13.34
N PHE A 215 23.57 8.23 -13.00
CA PHE A 215 24.82 7.47 -13.01
C PHE A 215 24.81 6.32 -11.99
N PHE A 216 24.46 6.60 -10.73
CA PHE A 216 24.37 5.59 -9.68
C PHE A 216 23.31 4.54 -9.99
N ARG A 217 22.15 4.94 -10.53
CA ARG A 217 21.09 4.02 -10.94
C ARG A 217 21.60 2.97 -11.93
N ARG A 218 22.40 3.37 -12.93
CA ARG A 218 23.00 2.42 -13.89
C ARG A 218 23.93 1.42 -13.22
N ILE A 219 24.74 1.86 -12.25
CA ILE A 219 25.65 0.99 -11.50
C ILE A 219 24.87 0.00 -10.63
N ILE A 220 23.86 0.50 -9.91
CA ILE A 220 23.05 -0.29 -8.99
C ILE A 220 22.24 -1.35 -9.76
N LEU A 221 21.63 -0.97 -10.89
CA LEU A 221 20.89 -1.90 -11.76
C LEU A 221 21.81 -2.98 -12.37
N LYS A 222 23.05 -2.64 -12.75
CA LYS A 222 24.04 -3.64 -13.20
C LYS A 222 24.38 -4.68 -12.15
N LYS A 223 24.25 -4.33 -10.86
CA LYS A 223 24.42 -5.24 -9.73
C LYS A 223 23.13 -5.99 -9.36
N GLY A 224 22.05 -5.82 -10.13
CA GLY A 224 20.76 -6.45 -9.85
C GLY A 224 19.99 -5.86 -8.65
N ILE A 225 20.47 -4.76 -8.08
CA ILE A 225 19.81 -4.07 -6.96
C ILE A 225 18.83 -3.05 -7.54
N ARG A 226 17.64 -2.90 -6.93
CA ARG A 226 16.72 -1.83 -7.34
C ARG A 226 17.07 -0.54 -6.60
N PRO A 227 17.23 0.60 -7.29
CA PRO A 227 17.51 1.88 -6.64
C PRO A 227 16.50 2.26 -5.55
N MET A 228 15.22 1.93 -5.76
CA MET A 228 14.15 2.19 -4.80
C MET A 228 14.35 1.42 -3.49
N GLU A 229 14.79 0.16 -3.56
CA GLU A 229 15.04 -0.67 -2.38
C GLU A 229 16.15 -0.09 -1.51
N LEU A 230 17.20 0.45 -2.14
CA LEU A 230 18.28 1.14 -1.44
C LEU A 230 17.79 2.42 -0.75
N SER A 231 17.03 3.28 -1.44
CA SER A 231 16.49 4.49 -0.80
C SER A 231 15.56 4.16 0.37
N VAL A 232 14.69 3.16 0.20
CA VAL A 232 13.79 2.68 1.25
C VAL A 232 14.58 2.17 2.46
N TRP A 233 15.64 1.39 2.23
CA TRP A 233 16.50 0.89 3.30
C TRP A 233 17.19 2.03 4.07
N ILE A 234 17.73 3.04 3.38
CA ILE A 234 18.36 4.21 4.00
C ILE A 234 17.33 4.98 4.85
N ASP A 235 16.18 5.29 4.27
CA ASP A 235 15.14 6.09 4.93
C ASP A 235 14.58 5.35 6.16
N LYS A 236 14.42 4.03 6.06
CA LYS A 236 13.98 3.18 7.17
C LYS A 236 14.98 3.22 8.33
N ASN A 237 16.27 3.01 8.05
CA ASN A 237 17.31 3.06 9.09
C ASN A 237 17.39 4.44 9.75
N ARG A 238 17.20 5.50 8.96
CA ARG A 238 17.15 6.87 9.48
C ARG A 238 15.94 7.08 10.40
N ALA A 239 14.76 6.58 10.03
CA ALA A 239 13.56 6.66 10.86
C ALA A 239 13.74 5.89 12.18
N ALA A 240 14.24 4.64 12.11
CA ALA A 240 14.52 3.82 13.29
C ALA A 240 15.55 4.49 14.22
N PHE A 241 16.63 5.05 13.66
CA PHE A 241 17.64 5.77 14.46
C PHE A 241 17.07 7.01 15.14
N LYS A 242 16.25 7.80 14.43
CA LYS A 242 15.57 8.97 15.03
C LYS A 242 14.67 8.57 16.19
N ASN A 243 13.91 7.48 16.05
CA ASN A 243 13.06 7.00 17.15
C ASN A 243 13.91 6.56 18.36
N LYS A 244 14.98 5.79 18.15
CA LYS A 244 15.92 5.40 19.21
C LYS A 244 16.50 6.63 19.95
N LEU A 245 16.90 7.66 19.22
CA LEU A 245 17.41 8.90 19.81
C LEU A 245 16.34 9.65 20.60
N PHE A 246 15.11 9.73 20.09
CA PHE A 246 13.98 10.33 20.80
C PHE A 246 13.70 9.60 22.12
N ARG A 247 13.70 8.27 22.11
CA ARG A 247 13.53 7.44 23.32
C ARG A 247 14.63 7.67 24.34
N PHE A 248 15.88 7.72 23.89
CA PHE A 248 17.02 8.02 24.77
C PHE A 248 16.83 9.36 25.47
N LYS A 249 16.39 10.40 24.75
CA LYS A 249 16.11 11.73 25.33
C LYS A 249 14.94 11.73 26.32
N LYS A 250 13.90 10.93 26.09
CA LYS A 250 12.74 10.83 26.98
C LYS A 250 12.98 10.00 28.24
N GLY A 251 14.16 9.38 28.42
CA GLY A 251 14.46 8.54 29.58
C GLY A 251 13.62 7.26 29.69
N ASN A 252 12.85 6.93 28.66
CA ASN A 252 11.96 5.78 28.64
C ASN A 252 12.71 4.54 28.15
N ALA A 253 13.58 4.02 29.01
CA ALA A 253 14.03 2.63 28.93
C ALA A 253 12.82 1.71 29.11
N HIS A 254 12.81 0.59 28.39
CA HIS A 254 11.76 -0.44 28.38
C HIS A 254 11.08 -0.59 29.75
N LYS A 255 9.81 -0.19 29.86
CA LYS A 255 9.03 -0.50 31.05
C LYS A 255 8.50 -1.92 30.86
N ASN A 256 8.87 -2.84 31.74
CA ASN A 256 8.29 -4.17 31.77
C ASN A 256 6.79 -4.03 32.11
N VAL A 257 5.96 -4.05 31.07
CA VAL A 257 4.52 -4.01 31.19
C VAL A 257 4.05 -5.41 31.59
N ASN A 258 3.40 -5.52 32.74
CA ASN A 258 2.74 -6.77 33.11
C ASN A 258 1.43 -6.91 32.31
N TRP A 259 1.52 -7.57 31.17
CA TRP A 259 0.40 -7.79 30.25
C TRP A 259 -0.76 -8.53 30.88
N SER A 260 -0.52 -9.48 31.80
CA SER A 260 -1.60 -10.20 32.50
C SER A 260 -2.50 -9.24 33.28
N HIS A 261 -1.93 -8.20 33.90
CA HIS A 261 -2.69 -7.20 34.64
C HIS A 261 -3.44 -6.22 33.73
N ILE A 262 -2.90 -5.85 32.57
CA ILE A 262 -3.61 -4.99 31.60
C ILE A 262 -4.74 -5.77 30.94
N LEU A 263 -4.47 -6.99 30.47
CA LEU A 263 -5.45 -7.85 29.83
C LEU A 263 -6.57 -8.27 30.79
N GLY A 264 -6.26 -8.48 32.08
CA GLY A 264 -7.28 -8.72 33.11
C GLY A 264 -8.21 -7.53 33.36
N LYS A 265 -7.80 -6.30 33.01
CA LYS A 265 -8.63 -5.09 33.10
C LYS A 265 -9.45 -4.82 31.84
N ILE A 266 -8.95 -5.27 30.68
CA ILE A 266 -9.67 -5.17 29.40
C ILE A 266 -10.50 -6.45 29.26
N ASN A 267 -11.68 -6.47 29.89
CA ASN A 267 -12.63 -7.55 29.66
C ASN A 267 -13.45 -7.22 28.39
N PRO A 268 -13.28 -7.94 27.26
CA PRO A 268 -13.99 -7.66 26.02
C PRO A 268 -15.51 -7.92 26.09
N GLU A 269 -15.98 -8.69 27.08
CA GLU A 269 -17.41 -8.98 27.29
C GLU A 269 -18.13 -7.92 28.11
N LYS A 270 -17.39 -7.18 28.95
CA LYS A 270 -17.93 -6.01 29.63
C LYS A 270 -17.66 -4.82 28.72
N GLU A 271 -18.70 -4.08 28.34
CA GLU A 271 -18.51 -2.72 27.84
C GLU A 271 -17.73 -1.96 28.91
N VAL A 272 -16.40 -1.94 28.78
CA VAL A 272 -15.58 -1.05 29.56
C VAL A 272 -16.01 0.31 29.05
N LYS A 273 -16.76 1.05 29.87
CA LYS A 273 -16.89 2.50 29.72
C LYS A 273 -15.52 3.08 30.01
N ILE A 274 -14.62 2.95 29.05
CA ILE A 274 -13.36 3.67 29.04
C ILE A 274 -13.80 5.14 28.92
N LEU A 275 -13.24 6.00 29.79
CA LEU A 275 -13.48 7.45 29.82
C LEU A 275 -13.78 8.03 28.43
N ASP A 276 -14.69 9.01 28.33
CA ASP A 276 -15.31 9.57 27.10
C ASP A 276 -14.37 9.91 25.90
N ASP A 277 -13.05 9.86 26.09
CA ASP A 277 -12.02 10.14 25.10
C ASP A 277 -11.36 8.92 24.47
N PHE A 278 -11.55 7.70 25.00
CA PHE A 278 -10.91 6.49 24.44
C PHE A 278 -11.86 5.64 23.61
N GLU A 279 -11.33 5.06 22.54
CA GLU A 279 -12.05 4.18 21.64
C GLU A 279 -11.39 2.80 21.58
N PHE A 280 -12.17 1.76 21.90
CA PHE A 280 -11.75 0.37 21.76
C PHE A 280 -12.35 -0.22 20.47
N LYS A 281 -11.51 -0.80 19.62
CA LYS A 281 -11.93 -1.42 18.36
C LYS A 281 -11.29 -2.78 18.16
N VAL A 282 -11.99 -3.60 17.39
CA VAL A 282 -11.58 -4.94 16.99
C VAL A 282 -11.47 -4.96 15.47
N LEU A 283 -10.30 -5.35 14.95
CA LEU A 283 -10.03 -5.46 13.50
C LEU A 283 -10.26 -4.17 12.68
N ASP A 284 -10.17 -3.01 13.31
CA ASP A 284 -10.30 -1.72 12.62
C ASP A 284 -8.95 -1.25 12.09
N LEU A 285 -8.77 -1.39 10.78
CA LEU A 285 -7.53 -1.03 10.08
C LEU A 285 -7.22 0.47 10.14
N THR A 286 -8.22 1.33 10.32
CA THR A 286 -8.01 2.78 10.39
C THR A 286 -7.20 3.16 11.63
N GLN A 287 -7.40 2.44 12.74
CA GLN A 287 -6.73 2.69 14.02
C GLN A 287 -5.24 2.40 13.94
N LEU A 288 -4.81 1.45 13.10
CA LEU A 288 -3.39 1.17 12.86
C LEU A 288 -2.65 2.35 12.21
N LEU A 289 -3.35 3.21 11.47
CA LEU A 289 -2.78 4.39 10.83
C LEU A 289 -2.55 5.55 11.80
N LEU A 290 -3.13 5.51 13.00
CA LEU A 290 -2.97 6.52 14.05
C LEU A 290 -1.62 6.41 14.81
N VAL A 291 -0.77 5.47 14.41
CA VAL A 291 0.60 5.33 14.94
C VAL A 291 1.53 6.41 14.38
N ASN A 292 2.35 7.00 15.25
CA ASN A 292 3.39 7.95 14.91
C ASN A 292 4.79 7.43 15.32
N ASP A 293 5.86 8.11 14.88
CA ASP A 293 7.25 7.71 15.13
C ASP A 293 7.66 7.71 16.61
N CYS A 294 6.78 8.13 17.51
CA CYS A 294 7.01 8.24 18.95
C CYS A 294 5.98 7.47 19.79
N THR A 295 5.05 6.75 19.13
CA THR A 295 3.96 6.05 19.82
C THR A 295 4.49 4.82 20.53
N PHE A 296 5.27 4.00 19.83
CA PHE A 296 5.76 2.73 20.34
C PHE A 296 7.29 2.67 20.39
N GLU A 297 7.79 1.55 20.90
CA GLU A 297 9.22 1.25 20.99
C GLU A 297 9.91 1.15 19.63
N ILE A 298 9.15 0.77 18.61
CA ILE A 298 9.54 0.70 17.20
C ILE A 298 9.01 1.92 16.45
N CYS A 299 9.69 2.33 15.37
CA CYS A 299 9.20 3.47 14.59
C CYS A 299 7.91 3.12 13.84
N ARG A 300 7.19 4.15 13.37
CA ARG A 300 5.92 3.97 12.64
C ARG A 300 6.07 3.02 11.45
N TRP A 301 7.18 3.15 10.72
CA TRP A 301 7.47 2.31 9.55
C TRP A 301 7.58 0.84 9.94
N GLU A 302 8.35 0.53 10.98
CA GLU A 302 8.53 -0.84 11.48
C GLU A 302 7.22 -1.42 12.00
N PHE A 303 6.43 -0.62 12.74
CA PHE A 303 5.11 -1.04 13.23
C PHE A 303 4.17 -1.41 12.08
N LEU A 304 4.05 -0.56 11.06
CA LEU A 304 3.15 -0.84 9.93
C LEU A 304 3.60 -2.04 9.10
N GLN A 305 4.91 -2.29 8.99
CA GLN A 305 5.43 -3.50 8.36
C GLN A 305 5.08 -4.76 9.15
N ASP A 306 5.26 -4.72 10.47
CA ASP A 306 4.92 -5.84 11.35
C ASP A 306 3.40 -6.09 11.34
N ALA A 307 2.60 -5.04 11.47
CA ALA A 307 1.15 -5.12 11.38
C ALA A 307 0.68 -5.72 10.06
N LEU A 308 1.22 -5.27 8.92
CA LEU A 308 0.85 -5.83 7.61
C LEU A 308 1.18 -7.31 7.52
N LYS A 309 2.37 -7.72 7.98
CA LYS A 309 2.79 -9.13 8.01
C LYS A 309 1.84 -9.97 8.88
N ARG A 310 1.48 -9.50 10.06
CA ARG A 310 0.56 -10.19 10.98
C ARG A 310 -0.85 -10.34 10.41
N LEU A 311 -1.34 -9.31 9.72
CA LEU A 311 -2.61 -9.37 8.99
C LEU A 311 -2.58 -10.41 7.87
N GLU A 312 -1.46 -10.52 7.14
CA GLU A 312 -1.27 -11.54 6.11
C GLU A 312 -1.16 -12.97 6.69
N GLU A 313 -0.77 -13.08 7.96
CA GLU A 313 -0.76 -14.31 8.76
C GLU A 313 -2.11 -14.59 9.45
N ASN A 314 -3.16 -13.82 9.15
CA ASN A 314 -4.50 -13.92 9.73
C ASN A 314 -4.56 -13.73 11.25
N GLN A 315 -3.60 -13.00 11.84
CA GLN A 315 -3.68 -12.63 13.25
C GLN A 315 -4.82 -11.63 13.46
N LEU A 316 -5.50 -11.76 14.60
CA LEU A 316 -6.50 -10.79 15.04
C LEU A 316 -5.83 -9.69 15.83
N PHE A 317 -6.43 -8.50 15.85
CA PHE A 317 -5.93 -7.42 16.66
C PHE A 317 -7.04 -6.56 17.27
N PHE A 318 -6.68 -5.97 18.40
CA PHE A 318 -7.49 -5.04 19.19
C PHE A 318 -6.70 -3.75 19.36
N THR A 319 -7.38 -2.62 19.24
CA THR A 319 -6.76 -1.31 19.43
C THR A 319 -7.50 -0.52 20.49
N LEU A 320 -6.73 0.23 21.27
CA LEU A 320 -7.23 1.31 22.11
C LEU A 320 -6.61 2.61 21.60
N THR A 321 -7.42 3.64 21.38
CA THR A 321 -6.96 4.95 20.89
C THR A 321 -7.59 6.09 21.69
N ASP A 322 -6.97 7.27 21.69
CA ASP A 322 -7.58 8.51 22.23
C ASP A 322 -8.18 9.39 21.11
N LYS A 323 -8.66 8.75 20.03
CA LYS A 323 -9.11 9.36 18.76
C LYS A 323 -8.01 10.02 17.93
N LYS A 324 -6.88 10.42 18.51
CA LYS A 324 -5.78 11.11 17.80
C LYS A 324 -4.56 10.24 17.58
N ARG A 325 -4.29 9.31 18.50
CA ARG A 325 -3.16 8.38 18.43
C ARG A 325 -3.58 6.99 18.88
N LEU A 326 -2.86 6.02 18.33
CA LEU A 326 -2.94 4.64 18.77
C LEU A 326 -2.24 4.50 20.12
N ILE A 327 -2.92 3.97 21.13
CA ILE A 327 -2.37 3.84 22.50
C ILE A 327 -1.94 2.41 22.80
N LEU A 328 -2.76 1.46 22.40
CA LEU A 328 -2.48 0.05 22.58
C LEU A 328 -2.86 -0.69 21.29
N CYS A 329 -2.03 -1.62 20.88
CA CYS A 329 -2.36 -2.60 19.85
C CYS A 329 -1.97 -3.99 20.34
N VAL A 330 -2.96 -4.86 20.52
CA VAL A 330 -2.77 -6.24 20.96
C VAL A 330 -3.07 -7.15 19.78
N TRP A 331 -2.14 -8.03 19.45
CA TRP A 331 -2.26 -9.06 18.43
C TRP A 331 -2.46 -10.41 19.09
N TYR A 332 -3.27 -11.23 18.45
CA TYR A 332 -3.61 -12.58 18.88
C TYR A 332 -3.43 -13.53 17.70
N ASN A 333 -2.64 -14.59 17.91
CA ASN A 333 -2.61 -15.71 16.96
C ASN A 333 -3.98 -16.37 16.99
N ASN A 334 -4.64 -16.42 15.85
CA ASN A 334 -5.90 -17.13 15.75
C ASN A 334 -5.60 -18.60 15.39
N PRO A 335 -5.67 -19.55 16.34
CA PRO A 335 -5.45 -20.96 16.02
C PRO A 335 -6.56 -21.51 15.10
N ASP A 336 -7.75 -20.90 15.08
CA ASP A 336 -8.96 -21.50 14.50
C ASP A 336 -9.87 -20.49 13.76
N VAL A 337 -9.52 -19.94 12.59
CA VAL A 337 -10.56 -19.44 11.67
C VAL A 337 -10.22 -19.66 10.19
N VAL A 338 -11.02 -20.53 9.56
CA VAL A 338 -11.51 -20.35 8.19
C VAL A 338 -13.06 -20.31 8.10
N SER A 339 -13.85 -20.60 9.14
CA SER A 339 -15.32 -20.72 8.90
C SER A 339 -16.32 -20.40 10.01
N LYS A 340 -15.93 -19.96 11.23
CA LYS A 340 -16.92 -19.57 12.24
C LYS A 340 -16.95 -18.07 12.45
N LYS A 341 -18.16 -17.49 12.39
CA LYS A 341 -18.47 -16.17 12.97
C LYS A 341 -17.89 -16.18 14.39
N ILE A 342 -16.87 -15.35 14.62
CA ILE A 342 -16.29 -15.18 15.95
C ILE A 342 -17.41 -14.68 16.85
N ASN A 343 -17.86 -15.52 17.78
CA ASN A 343 -18.81 -15.13 18.80
C ASN A 343 -18.02 -14.29 19.82
N LYS A 344 -18.49 -13.07 20.12
CA LYS A 344 -17.78 -12.14 21.02
C LYS A 344 -17.56 -12.70 22.44
N SER A 345 -18.22 -13.80 22.80
CA SER A 345 -18.17 -14.44 24.12
C SER A 345 -17.19 -15.61 24.24
N GLU A 346 -16.46 -15.95 23.19
CA GLU A 346 -15.48 -17.05 23.22
C GLU A 346 -14.08 -16.48 22.95
N PHE A 347 -13.48 -15.86 23.98
CA PHE A 347 -12.09 -15.41 23.94
C PHE A 347 -11.19 -16.35 24.77
N PRO A 348 -10.41 -17.24 24.15
CA PRO A 348 -9.45 -18.06 24.86
C PRO A 348 -8.18 -17.24 25.18
N TYR A 349 -8.07 -16.76 26.42
CA TYR A 349 -6.86 -16.11 26.92
C TYR A 349 -5.76 -17.16 27.16
N ASN A 350 -4.87 -17.34 26.19
CA ASN A 350 -3.58 -18.00 26.41
C ASN A 350 -2.46 -16.97 26.22
N SER A 351 -1.71 -16.66 27.28
CA SER A 351 -0.75 -15.55 27.32
C SER A 351 0.47 -15.72 26.41
N ASN A 352 0.75 -16.94 25.94
CA ASN A 352 1.94 -17.25 25.16
C ASN A 352 1.82 -16.86 23.68
N ASP A 353 0.64 -16.46 23.21
CA ASP A 353 0.33 -16.13 21.82
C ASP A 353 0.04 -14.64 21.57
N ILE A 354 0.38 -13.80 22.56
CA ILE A 354 -0.01 -12.38 22.57
C ILE A 354 1.22 -11.51 22.33
N PHE A 355 1.18 -10.72 21.26
CA PHE A 355 2.12 -9.61 21.06
C PHE A 355 1.37 -8.31 21.26
N ALA A 356 1.91 -7.38 22.06
CA ALA A 356 1.26 -6.11 22.28
C ALA A 356 2.24 -4.95 22.26
N ALA A 357 1.83 -3.88 21.59
CA ALA A 357 2.53 -2.61 21.52
C ALA A 357 1.78 -1.59 22.37
N LEU A 358 2.48 -0.98 23.33
CA LEU A 358 1.92 -0.02 24.30
C LEU A 358 2.56 1.35 24.11
N ASP A 359 1.74 2.40 24.15
CA ASP A 359 2.21 3.77 24.17
C ASP A 359 3.14 3.98 25.37
N VAL A 360 4.26 4.64 25.09
CA VAL A 360 5.32 4.91 26.06
C VAL A 360 4.80 5.69 27.28
N ASP A 361 3.75 6.49 27.10
CA ASP A 361 3.15 7.33 28.14
C ASP A 361 1.89 6.68 28.81
N PHE A 362 1.59 5.40 28.53
CA PHE A 362 0.38 4.71 29.00
C PHE A 362 0.14 4.76 30.52
N ASN A 363 1.19 4.73 31.33
CA ASN A 363 1.04 4.77 32.80
C ASN A 363 0.56 6.13 33.33
N GLN A 364 0.53 7.17 32.50
CA GLN A 364 -0.09 8.46 32.84
C GLN A 364 -1.62 8.43 32.65
N LEU A 365 -2.15 7.40 31.99
CA LEU A 365 -3.58 7.21 31.81
C LEU A 365 -4.21 6.74 33.12
N LYS A 366 -5.09 7.56 33.69
CA LYS A 366 -5.86 7.22 34.89
C LYS A 366 -7.03 6.33 34.48
N PHE A 367 -7.01 5.07 34.88
CA PHE A 367 -8.17 4.17 34.79
C PHE A 367 -9.07 4.43 36.01
N LEU A 368 -10.31 4.87 35.79
CA LEU A 368 -11.33 4.82 36.85
C LEU A 368 -11.70 3.36 37.11
N LYS A 369 -11.79 2.98 38.38
CA LYS A 369 -12.18 1.63 38.82
C LYS A 369 -13.67 1.40 38.62
#